data_AF-A0A6S7IU11-F1
#
_entry.id   AF-A0A6S7IU11-F1
#
_cell.length_a   1.000
_cell.length_b   1.000
_cell.length_c   1.000
_cell.angle_alpha   90.00
_cell.angle_beta   90.00
_cell.angle_gamma   90.00
#
_symmetry.space_group_name_H-M   'P 1'
#
loop_
_entity.id
_entity.type
_entity.pdbx_description
1 polymer ?
#
loop_
_entity_poly.entity_id
_entity_poly.type
_entity_poly.pdbx_seq_one_letter_code
_entity_poly.pdbx_strand_id
1 'polypeptide(L)'
;MLLGTDQDIQGIAAIIKPPVEDVVQFLKEHIQHDIRCIARSTGNNDDEAVQIIHLVLAGIVNNLGQQGGYQNIDCNLTTKDSRIVWEEAFMTTYLNPVLSAISHLLQDNLRRMVRDKRLGNNRLMRLIHEVDGPNYESITELDPMCPALWRYRKKITLEYVSFKFQEYSQGRDKADRCEVLAEFLKKEHQLRALQHFPDIIKLQRLLFEEFHRRLDRNEAEEFTLGKFLKRAPQIKEQFSALVNSFRMAWKIVRSSLTQDGPYSISQEMCRIEVTNSTPVSMFLPAKSGQGRCALALNNFLVTLHNDFIGRCKSLLKDESGPPEIPLANVTKAHLVAYDPEKDFLPMILAHCDYSLKVGEETTVEFNWKCLERQLVNRFIRGRPRLTSLVELFVFSKDICDGEVFEALKRKIRQEELTRPVQEQILNELNQLTDVCDVLKSLHIAIGFLSSAGGPPSMSIHKYLHSGLKMTPRNGLKSVKAEQFCQLQHIVSLWLLLSLERARVLTKRKQVCKK
;
A
#
# COMPACT_ATOMS: atom_id res chain seq x y z
N MET A 1 0.63 -25.55 -17.41
CA MET A 1 1.72 -24.72 -17.96
C MET A 1 3.04 -25.47 -18.01
N LEU A 2 3.58 -25.99 -16.90
CA LEU A 2 4.86 -26.72 -16.92
C LEU A 2 4.85 -27.93 -17.88
N LEU A 3 3.83 -28.79 -17.84
CA LEU A 3 3.69 -29.87 -18.83
C LEU A 3 3.59 -29.38 -20.28
N GLY A 4 3.13 -28.15 -20.50
CA GLY A 4 3.04 -27.55 -21.83
C GLY A 4 4.40 -27.08 -22.37
N THR A 5 5.39 -26.83 -21.51
CA THR A 5 6.73 -26.45 -21.97
C THR A 5 7.44 -27.60 -22.66
N ASP A 6 7.07 -28.85 -22.38
CA ASP A 6 7.64 -30.01 -23.08
C ASP A 6 7.18 -30.08 -24.55
N GLN A 7 6.08 -29.41 -24.90
CA GLN A 7 5.52 -29.38 -26.26
C GLN A 7 5.80 -28.06 -26.99
N ASP A 8 5.59 -26.92 -26.32
CA ASP A 8 5.79 -25.59 -26.90
C ASP A 8 6.23 -24.57 -25.84
N ILE A 9 7.55 -24.41 -25.68
CA ILE A 9 8.13 -23.42 -24.78
C ILE A 9 7.78 -21.99 -25.22
N GLN A 10 7.74 -21.71 -26.53
CA GLN A 10 7.53 -20.36 -27.05
C GLN A 10 6.10 -19.89 -26.83
N GLY A 11 5.11 -20.77 -27.04
CA GLY A 11 3.71 -20.50 -26.72
C GLY A 11 3.50 -20.22 -25.24
N ILE A 12 4.11 -21.01 -24.35
CA ILE A 12 4.04 -20.76 -22.90
C ILE A 12 4.74 -19.45 -22.52
N ALA A 13 5.91 -19.16 -23.11
CA ALA A 13 6.64 -17.91 -22.89
C ALA A 13 5.80 -16.67 -23.29
N ALA A 14 5.00 -16.78 -24.37
CA ALA A 14 4.13 -15.70 -24.82
C ALA A 14 3.01 -15.36 -23.82
N ILE A 15 2.50 -16.37 -23.09
CA ILE A 15 1.45 -16.23 -22.07
C ILE A 15 1.98 -15.51 -20.81
N ILE A 16 3.23 -15.77 -20.42
CA ILE A 16 3.80 -15.23 -19.17
C ILE A 16 4.13 -13.74 -19.32
N LYS A 17 3.67 -12.93 -18.36
CA LYS A 17 3.97 -11.50 -18.26
C LYS A 17 4.37 -11.13 -16.82
N PRO A 18 5.48 -10.40 -16.61
CA PRO A 18 6.48 -9.96 -17.60
C PRO A 18 7.27 -11.13 -18.22
N PRO A 19 7.91 -10.95 -19.38
CA PRO A 19 8.72 -12.01 -20.00
C PRO A 19 9.88 -12.41 -19.08
N VAL A 20 10.18 -13.70 -19.05
CA VAL A 20 11.21 -14.32 -18.22
C VAL A 20 12.23 -15.03 -19.10
N GLU A 21 13.49 -15.07 -18.65
CA GLU A 21 14.58 -15.70 -19.41
C GLU A 21 14.46 -17.23 -19.41
N ASP A 22 14.25 -17.84 -18.24
CA ASP A 22 14.06 -19.28 -18.10
C ASP A 22 12.63 -19.60 -17.64
N VAL A 23 11.78 -19.97 -18.60
CA VAL A 23 10.37 -20.30 -18.37
C VAL A 23 10.22 -21.56 -17.51
N VAL A 24 11.08 -22.56 -17.70
CA VAL A 24 10.96 -23.84 -17.00
C VAL A 24 11.32 -23.68 -15.54
N GLN A 25 12.45 -23.00 -15.28
CA GLN A 25 12.88 -22.71 -13.92
C GLN A 25 11.88 -21.80 -13.20
N PHE A 26 11.38 -20.75 -13.87
CA PHE A 26 10.35 -19.88 -13.34
C PHE A 26 9.09 -20.65 -12.88
N LEU A 27 8.57 -21.54 -13.73
CA LEU A 27 7.38 -22.34 -13.39
C LEU A 27 7.65 -23.34 -12.26
N LYS A 28 8.85 -23.94 -12.20
CA LYS A 28 9.26 -24.83 -11.09
C LYS A 28 9.34 -24.09 -9.76
N GLU A 29 9.93 -22.91 -9.75
CA GLU A 29 10.03 -22.07 -8.55
C GLU A 29 8.65 -21.63 -8.05
N HIS A 30 7.74 -21.29 -8.96
CA HIS A 30 6.35 -21.00 -8.63
C HIS A 30 5.65 -22.21 -7.99
N ILE A 31 5.77 -23.41 -8.57
CA ILE A 31 5.17 -24.62 -7.98
C ILE A 31 5.73 -24.89 -6.57
N GLN A 32 7.05 -24.75 -6.38
CA GLN A 32 7.66 -24.92 -5.06
C GLN A 32 7.17 -23.86 -4.06
N HIS A 33 7.00 -22.62 -4.51
CA HIS A 33 6.43 -21.56 -3.69
C HIS A 33 4.98 -21.87 -3.30
N ASP A 34 4.16 -22.32 -4.24
CA ASP A 34 2.76 -22.64 -4.03
C ASP A 34 2.58 -23.82 -3.07
N ILE A 35 3.41 -24.87 -3.17
CA ILE A 35 3.43 -25.99 -2.21
C ILE A 35 3.70 -25.48 -0.80
N ARG A 36 4.71 -24.62 -0.62
CA ARG A 36 5.02 -24.01 0.69
C ARG A 36 3.89 -23.11 1.18
N CYS A 37 3.20 -22.41 0.30
CA CYS A 37 2.02 -21.60 0.64
C CYS A 37 0.86 -22.47 1.12
N ILE A 38 0.61 -23.61 0.46
CA ILE A 38 -0.41 -24.59 0.89
C ILE A 38 -0.02 -25.18 2.25
N ALA A 39 1.24 -25.60 2.44
CA ALA A 39 1.76 -26.11 3.70
C ALA A 39 1.52 -25.11 4.85
N ARG A 40 1.95 -23.86 4.68
CA ARG A 40 1.75 -22.78 5.65
C ARG A 40 0.28 -22.47 5.94
N SER A 41 -0.57 -22.45 4.92
CA SER A 41 -1.99 -22.11 5.07
C SER A 41 -2.78 -23.22 5.74
N THR A 42 -2.43 -24.48 5.48
CA THR A 42 -3.10 -25.64 6.08
C THR A 42 -2.48 -26.06 7.41
N GLY A 43 -1.34 -25.48 7.79
CA GLY A 43 -0.59 -25.82 9.02
C GLY A 43 0.12 -27.17 8.93
N ASN A 44 0.36 -27.65 7.71
CA ASN A 44 0.93 -28.96 7.40
C ASN A 44 2.38 -28.82 6.89
N ASN A 45 3.09 -29.93 6.75
CA ASN A 45 4.43 -29.92 6.15
C ASN A 45 4.37 -29.96 4.60
N ASP A 46 5.52 -29.79 3.94
CA ASP A 46 5.60 -29.76 2.47
C ASP A 46 5.15 -31.09 1.84
N ASP A 47 5.42 -32.24 2.49
CA ASP A 47 5.01 -33.56 2.00
C ASP A 47 3.48 -33.76 2.08
N GLU A 48 2.85 -33.33 3.18
CA GLU A 48 1.40 -33.32 3.37
C GLU A 48 0.72 -32.35 2.39
N ALA A 49 1.34 -31.21 2.10
CA ALA A 49 0.85 -30.29 1.06
C ALA A 49 0.85 -30.95 -0.32
N VAL A 50 1.91 -31.70 -0.65
CA VAL A 50 1.97 -32.51 -1.87
C VAL A 50 0.89 -33.60 -1.86
N GLN A 51 0.64 -34.27 -0.73
CA GLN A 51 -0.45 -35.24 -0.60
C GLN A 51 -1.83 -34.61 -0.82
N ILE A 52 -2.07 -33.40 -0.32
CA ILE A 52 -3.32 -32.64 -0.57
C ILE A 52 -3.50 -32.40 -2.08
N ILE A 53 -2.44 -31.98 -2.77
CA ILE A 53 -2.49 -31.79 -4.23
C ILE A 53 -2.81 -33.12 -4.92
N HIS A 54 -2.18 -34.22 -4.53
CA HIS A 54 -2.47 -35.54 -5.10
C HIS A 54 -3.89 -36.02 -4.83
N LEU A 55 -4.47 -35.70 -3.67
CA LEU A 55 -5.88 -36.00 -3.37
C LEU A 55 -6.83 -35.25 -4.31
N VAL A 56 -6.55 -33.98 -4.61
CA VAL A 56 -7.32 -33.19 -5.58
C VAL A 56 -7.20 -33.79 -6.98
N LEU A 57 -5.97 -34.13 -7.41
CA LEU A 57 -5.73 -34.77 -8.71
C LEU A 57 -6.44 -36.12 -8.83
N ALA A 58 -6.41 -36.94 -7.79
CA ALA A 58 -7.15 -38.20 -7.74
C ALA A 58 -8.66 -37.96 -7.82
N GLY A 59 -9.18 -36.93 -7.15
CA GLY A 59 -10.57 -36.51 -7.25
C GLY A 59 -10.98 -36.14 -8.68
N ILE A 60 -10.11 -35.43 -9.41
CA ILE A 60 -10.34 -35.10 -10.83
C ILE A 60 -10.44 -36.37 -11.68
N VAL A 61 -9.51 -37.31 -11.51
CA VAL A 61 -9.50 -38.57 -12.27
C VAL A 61 -10.73 -39.43 -11.96
N ASN A 62 -11.11 -39.53 -10.68
CA ASN A 62 -12.23 -40.36 -10.25
C ASN A 62 -13.60 -39.82 -10.70
N ASN A 63 -13.69 -38.51 -10.97
CA ASN A 63 -14.93 -37.83 -11.36
C ASN A 63 -15.04 -37.55 -12.88
N LEU A 64 -14.19 -38.14 -13.71
CA LEU A 64 -14.21 -37.97 -15.18
C LEU A 64 -15.58 -38.31 -15.82
N GLY A 65 -16.41 -39.11 -15.14
CA GLY A 65 -17.76 -39.51 -15.59
C GLY A 65 -18.91 -38.57 -15.19
N GLN A 66 -18.72 -37.62 -14.26
CA GLN A 66 -19.77 -36.67 -13.83
C GLN A 66 -19.72 -35.37 -14.65
N GLN A 67 -19.99 -35.47 -15.94
CA GLN A 67 -19.92 -34.37 -16.91
C GLN A 67 -21.09 -33.36 -16.82
N GLY A 68 -22.06 -33.56 -15.92
CA GLY A 68 -23.30 -32.78 -15.88
C GLY A 68 -23.14 -31.30 -15.50
N GLY A 69 -22.04 -30.90 -14.86
CA GLY A 69 -21.83 -29.53 -14.38
C GLY A 69 -20.98 -28.62 -15.28
N TYR A 70 -20.29 -29.17 -16.29
CA TYR A 70 -19.26 -28.45 -17.06
C TYR A 70 -19.66 -28.10 -18.50
N GLN A 71 -20.88 -28.42 -18.93
CA GLN A 71 -21.30 -28.29 -20.33
C GLN A 71 -21.36 -26.84 -20.85
N ASN A 72 -21.42 -25.85 -19.96
CA ASN A 72 -21.53 -24.42 -20.31
C ASN A 72 -20.24 -23.61 -20.07
N ILE A 73 -19.11 -24.25 -19.76
CA ILE A 73 -17.84 -23.54 -19.55
C ILE A 73 -17.08 -23.47 -20.87
N ASP A 74 -16.73 -22.25 -21.29
CA ASP A 74 -15.81 -22.02 -22.40
C ASP A 74 -14.44 -22.65 -22.10
N CYS A 75 -14.09 -23.69 -22.86
CA CYS A 75 -12.83 -24.42 -22.70
C CYS A 75 -11.59 -23.55 -22.96
N ASN A 76 -11.73 -22.44 -23.68
CA ASN A 76 -10.65 -21.52 -23.98
C ASN A 76 -10.53 -20.38 -22.96
N LEU A 77 -11.45 -20.28 -21.98
CA LEU A 77 -11.49 -19.25 -20.94
C LEU A 77 -11.29 -17.82 -21.50
N THR A 78 -11.98 -17.50 -22.60
CA THR A 78 -11.75 -16.26 -23.37
C THR A 78 -12.20 -15.00 -22.63
N THR A 79 -13.18 -15.12 -21.72
CA THR A 79 -13.76 -14.00 -20.97
C THR A 79 -13.50 -14.12 -19.48
N LYS A 80 -13.46 -12.99 -18.76
CA LYS A 80 -13.35 -12.98 -17.29
C LYS A 80 -14.48 -13.76 -16.63
N ASP A 81 -15.70 -13.63 -17.15
CA ASP A 81 -16.88 -14.31 -16.60
C ASP A 81 -16.78 -15.83 -16.79
N SER A 82 -16.33 -16.30 -17.95
CA SER A 82 -16.07 -17.75 -18.16
C SER A 82 -15.03 -18.31 -17.20
N ARG A 83 -14.00 -17.52 -16.87
CA ARG A 83 -12.98 -17.89 -15.88
C ARG A 83 -13.56 -18.01 -14.48
N ILE A 84 -14.41 -17.06 -14.06
CA ILE A 84 -15.08 -17.09 -12.75
C ILE A 84 -15.96 -18.34 -12.62
N VAL A 85 -16.76 -18.65 -13.65
CA VAL A 85 -17.62 -19.85 -13.64
C VAL A 85 -16.78 -21.14 -13.53
N TRP A 86 -15.66 -21.21 -14.24
CA TRP A 86 -14.72 -22.32 -14.12
C TRP A 86 -14.10 -22.41 -12.71
N GLU A 87 -13.65 -21.29 -12.14
CA GLU A 87 -13.06 -21.22 -10.80
C GLU A 87 -14.07 -21.74 -9.74
N GLU A 88 -15.33 -21.30 -9.81
CA GLU A 88 -16.39 -21.72 -8.88
C GLU A 88 -16.72 -23.21 -9.01
N ALA A 89 -16.82 -23.72 -10.24
CA ALA A 89 -17.09 -25.13 -10.50
C ALA A 89 -15.92 -26.02 -10.07
N PHE A 90 -14.67 -25.58 -10.29
CA PHE A 90 -13.48 -26.30 -9.85
C PHE A 90 -13.38 -26.34 -8.32
N MET A 91 -13.62 -25.20 -7.67
CA MET A 91 -13.64 -25.09 -6.21
C MET A 91 -14.66 -26.02 -5.57
N THR A 92 -15.90 -25.99 -6.09
CA THR A 92 -17.01 -26.74 -5.49
C THR A 92 -16.86 -28.24 -5.66
N THR A 93 -16.44 -28.71 -6.84
CA THR A 93 -16.41 -30.13 -7.17
C THR A 93 -15.13 -30.82 -6.69
N TYR A 94 -13.97 -30.16 -6.75
CA TYR A 94 -12.67 -30.82 -6.52
C TYR A 94 -11.94 -30.32 -5.27
N LEU A 95 -11.93 -29.01 -5.00
CA LEU A 95 -11.17 -28.46 -3.87
C LEU A 95 -11.93 -28.59 -2.54
N ASN A 96 -13.15 -28.08 -2.44
CA ASN A 96 -13.92 -28.04 -1.18
C ASN A 96 -14.10 -29.41 -0.51
N PRO A 97 -14.36 -30.52 -1.25
CA PRO A 97 -14.45 -31.85 -0.63
C PRO A 97 -13.12 -32.29 0.01
N VAL A 98 -11.99 -31.95 -0.60
CA VAL A 98 -10.67 -32.25 -0.04
C VAL A 98 -10.37 -31.32 1.14
N LEU A 99 -10.61 -30.02 0.99
CA LEU A 99 -10.30 -28.99 2.00
C LEU A 99 -11.11 -29.17 3.29
N SER A 100 -12.37 -29.59 3.20
CA SER A 100 -13.22 -29.85 4.37
C SER A 100 -12.86 -31.14 5.12
N ALA A 101 -12.13 -32.07 4.48
CA ALA A 101 -11.80 -33.38 5.04
C ALA A 101 -10.28 -33.65 5.12
N ILE A 102 -9.43 -32.62 5.02
CA ILE A 102 -7.96 -32.76 4.94
C ILE A 102 -7.42 -33.69 6.03
N SER A 103 -7.75 -33.42 7.30
CA SER A 103 -7.22 -34.20 8.43
C SER A 103 -7.54 -35.69 8.30
N HIS A 104 -8.78 -36.03 7.95
CA HIS A 104 -9.22 -37.41 7.78
C HIS A 104 -8.56 -38.07 6.56
N LEU A 105 -8.52 -37.38 5.42
CA LEU A 105 -7.93 -37.89 4.20
C LEU A 105 -6.42 -38.11 4.32
N LEU A 106 -5.70 -37.23 5.03
CA LEU A 106 -4.29 -37.40 5.33
C LEU A 106 -4.07 -38.60 6.26
N GLN A 107 -4.87 -38.75 7.32
CA GLN A 107 -4.78 -39.93 8.20
C GLN A 107 -5.04 -41.24 7.46
N ASP A 108 -6.00 -41.27 6.55
CA ASP A 108 -6.28 -42.45 5.74
C ASP A 108 -5.14 -42.75 4.74
N ASN A 109 -4.55 -41.73 4.13
CA ASN A 109 -3.36 -41.90 3.29
C ASN A 109 -2.16 -42.39 4.08
N LEU A 110 -1.93 -41.87 5.29
CA LEU A 110 -0.90 -42.35 6.21
C LEU A 110 -1.11 -43.84 6.51
N ARG A 111 -2.34 -44.26 6.85
CA ARG A 111 -2.69 -45.68 7.06
C ARG A 111 -2.39 -46.54 5.83
N ARG A 112 -2.63 -46.02 4.61
CA ARG A 112 -2.30 -46.72 3.35
C ARG A 112 -0.79 -46.82 3.13
N MET A 113 -0.04 -45.75 3.40
CA MET A 113 1.43 -45.73 3.28
C MET A 113 2.10 -46.69 4.26
N VAL A 114 1.59 -46.79 5.49
CA VAL A 114 2.06 -47.76 6.49
C VAL A 114 1.84 -49.20 6.04
N ARG A 115 0.74 -49.47 5.34
CA ARG A 115 0.44 -50.81 4.79
C ARG A 115 1.29 -51.17 3.57
N ASP A 116 1.92 -50.20 2.90
CA ASP A 116 2.83 -50.47 1.79
C ASP A 116 4.14 -51.06 2.33
N LYS A 117 4.42 -52.33 2.02
CA LYS A 117 5.61 -53.05 2.50
C LYS A 117 6.94 -52.38 2.14
N ARG A 118 6.97 -51.52 1.12
CA ARG A 118 8.18 -50.79 0.70
C ARG A 118 8.47 -49.59 1.60
N LEU A 119 7.42 -48.92 2.09
CA LEU A 119 7.52 -47.69 2.88
C LEU A 119 7.31 -47.93 4.38
N GLY A 120 6.35 -48.80 4.73
CA GLY A 120 5.99 -49.14 6.10
C GLY A 120 7.03 -49.95 6.88
N ASN A 121 8.09 -50.45 6.21
CA ASN A 121 9.26 -51.05 6.87
C ASN A 121 10.34 -50.01 7.22
N ASN A 122 10.21 -48.77 6.76
CA ASN A 122 11.16 -47.71 7.05
C ASN A 122 10.98 -47.23 8.51
N ARG A 123 12.00 -47.47 9.34
CA ARG A 123 12.00 -47.09 10.77
C ARG A 123 11.80 -45.59 11.00
N LEU A 124 12.37 -44.75 10.14
CA LEU A 124 12.26 -43.30 10.28
C LEU A 124 10.82 -42.82 10.02
N MET A 125 10.16 -43.37 9.01
CA MET A 125 8.77 -43.05 8.66
C MET A 125 7.81 -43.44 9.79
N ARG A 126 8.00 -44.64 10.35
CA ARG A 126 7.20 -45.12 11.49
C ARG A 126 7.40 -44.29 12.76
N LEU A 127 8.62 -43.76 12.97
CA LEU A 127 8.94 -42.88 14.08
C LEU A 127 8.36 -41.46 13.89
N ILE A 128 8.50 -40.88 12.70
CA ILE A 128 7.98 -39.52 12.38
C ILE A 128 6.45 -39.47 12.45
N HIS A 129 5.77 -40.49 11.92
CA HIS A 129 4.31 -40.56 11.93
C HIS A 129 3.74 -41.32 13.14
N GLU A 130 4.59 -41.63 14.13
CA GLU A 130 4.22 -42.27 15.39
C GLU A 130 3.37 -43.54 15.25
N VAL A 131 3.64 -44.31 14.20
CA VAL A 131 2.91 -45.53 13.84
C VAL A 131 3.07 -46.61 14.90
N ASP A 132 4.25 -46.63 15.53
CA ASP A 132 4.61 -47.54 16.63
C ASP A 132 4.71 -46.78 17.96
N GLY A 133 3.72 -45.95 18.28
CA GLY A 133 3.68 -45.25 19.56
C GLY A 133 3.82 -46.23 20.75
N PRO A 134 4.59 -45.90 21.80
CA PRO A 134 4.70 -46.77 22.97
C PRO A 134 3.32 -46.95 23.61
N ASN A 135 3.03 -48.14 24.15
CA ASN A 135 1.79 -48.37 24.91
C ASN A 135 1.85 -47.52 26.20
N TYR A 136 1.14 -46.39 26.19
CA TYR A 136 1.13 -45.41 27.27
C TYR A 136 0.31 -45.84 28.51
N GLU A 137 -0.18 -47.08 28.56
CA GLU A 137 -1.04 -47.60 29.63
C GLU A 137 -0.36 -47.68 31.01
N SER A 138 0.94 -47.35 31.14
CA SER A 138 1.70 -47.47 32.39
C SER A 138 2.61 -46.29 32.72
N ILE A 139 2.33 -45.07 32.23
CA ILE A 139 3.09 -43.87 32.64
C ILE A 139 2.42 -43.24 33.85
N THR A 140 2.86 -43.62 35.05
CA THR A 140 2.45 -43.03 36.35
C THR A 140 3.26 -41.77 36.72
N GLU A 141 4.40 -41.53 36.08
CA GLU A 141 5.27 -40.37 36.34
C GLU A 141 5.65 -39.64 35.03
N LEU A 142 5.64 -38.30 35.06
CA LEU A 142 6.05 -37.45 33.93
C LEU A 142 7.58 -37.46 33.80
N ASP A 143 8.13 -38.46 33.11
CA ASP A 143 9.54 -38.50 32.72
C ASP A 143 9.81 -37.47 31.60
N PRO A 144 10.81 -36.57 31.74
CA PRO A 144 11.28 -35.70 30.64
C PRO A 144 11.65 -36.44 29.34
N MET A 145 11.95 -37.73 29.42
CA MET A 145 12.25 -38.59 28.26
C MET A 145 11.01 -39.20 27.59
N CYS A 146 9.80 -38.86 28.05
CA CYS A 146 8.57 -39.36 27.45
C CYS A 146 8.42 -38.87 26.00
N PRO A 147 8.30 -39.76 24.99
CA PRO A 147 8.14 -39.37 23.59
C PRO A 147 6.93 -38.46 23.33
N ALA A 148 5.89 -38.56 24.16
CA ALA A 148 4.71 -37.70 24.08
C ALA A 148 5.02 -36.20 24.28
N LEU A 149 6.10 -35.86 25.02
CA LEU A 149 6.54 -34.47 25.22
C LEU A 149 7.26 -33.90 24.00
N TRP A 150 7.88 -34.76 23.20
CA TRP A 150 8.69 -34.39 22.02
C TRP A 150 7.90 -34.44 20.70
N ARG A 151 6.59 -34.68 20.79
CA ARG A 151 5.69 -34.67 19.63
C ARG A 151 5.68 -33.32 18.95
N TYR A 152 5.78 -33.33 17.64
CA TYR A 152 5.64 -32.12 16.85
C TYR A 152 4.21 -31.57 17.01
N ARG A 153 4.11 -30.27 17.31
CA ARG A 153 2.84 -29.55 17.37
C ARG A 153 2.82 -28.52 16.25
N LYS A 154 1.69 -28.44 15.56
CA LYS A 154 1.49 -27.48 14.48
C LYS A 154 1.68 -26.06 15.02
N LYS A 155 2.54 -25.28 14.36
CA LYS A 155 2.72 -23.87 14.69
C LYS A 155 1.47 -23.10 14.26
N ILE A 156 0.84 -22.41 15.19
CA ILE A 156 -0.31 -21.56 14.91
C ILE A 156 0.20 -20.33 14.16
N THR A 157 -0.14 -20.22 12.87
CA THR A 157 0.10 -19.06 12.02
C THR A 157 -1.21 -18.35 11.70
N LEU A 158 -1.12 -17.11 11.25
CA LEU A 158 -2.33 -16.38 10.85
C LEU A 158 -3.01 -17.03 9.64
N GLU A 159 -2.23 -17.52 8.68
CA GLU A 159 -2.78 -18.22 7.52
C GLU A 159 -3.56 -19.47 7.95
N TYR A 160 -3.04 -20.22 8.92
CA TYR A 160 -3.72 -21.38 9.51
C TYR A 160 -5.03 -21.01 10.20
N VAL A 161 -5.05 -19.92 10.96
CA VAL A 161 -6.27 -19.41 11.61
C VAL A 161 -7.30 -18.98 10.58
N SER A 162 -6.86 -18.33 9.50
CA SER A 162 -7.72 -17.90 8.40
C SER A 162 -8.34 -19.10 7.67
N PHE A 163 -7.54 -20.14 7.44
CA PHE A 163 -8.01 -21.41 6.88
C PHE A 163 -9.05 -22.09 7.79
N LYS A 164 -8.74 -22.23 9.10
CA LYS A 164 -9.67 -22.84 10.06
C LYS A 164 -10.95 -22.03 10.25
N PHE A 165 -10.88 -20.71 10.14
CA PHE A 165 -12.06 -19.86 10.17
C PHE A 165 -12.95 -20.04 8.93
N GLN A 166 -12.35 -20.22 7.74
CA GLN A 166 -13.12 -20.52 6.53
C GLN A 166 -13.88 -21.84 6.67
N GLU A 167 -13.22 -22.89 7.17
CA GLU A 167 -13.83 -24.20 7.47
C GLU A 167 -15.02 -24.04 8.44
N TYR A 168 -14.83 -23.28 9.53
CA TYR A 168 -15.89 -22.96 10.50
C TYR A 168 -17.08 -22.20 9.88
N SER A 169 -16.80 -21.25 8.99
CA SER A 169 -17.82 -20.34 8.42
C SER A 169 -18.75 -21.00 7.39
N GLN A 170 -18.31 -22.08 6.74
CA GLN A 170 -19.06 -22.78 5.70
C GLN A 170 -20.23 -23.63 6.25
N GLY A 171 -20.16 -24.07 7.52
CA GLY A 171 -21.11 -25.03 8.10
C GLY A 171 -22.20 -24.45 9.01
N ARG A 172 -22.29 -23.13 9.23
CA ARG A 172 -23.23 -22.53 10.20
C ARG A 172 -24.13 -21.43 9.64
N ASP A 173 -25.27 -21.21 10.30
CA ASP A 173 -26.19 -20.09 10.05
C ASP A 173 -25.54 -18.72 10.22
N LYS A 174 -26.02 -17.72 9.47
CA LYS A 174 -25.46 -16.35 9.43
C LYS A 174 -25.32 -15.71 10.83
N ALA A 175 -26.24 -15.97 11.75
CA ALA A 175 -26.25 -15.38 13.09
C ALA A 175 -25.12 -15.86 14.02
N ASP A 176 -24.52 -17.02 13.71
CA ASP A 176 -23.40 -17.61 14.48
C ASP A 176 -22.03 -17.37 13.80
N ARG A 177 -22.03 -16.65 12.66
CA ARG A 177 -20.82 -16.27 11.95
C ARG A 177 -20.24 -15.04 12.63
N CYS A 178 -18.97 -15.12 13.02
CA CYS A 178 -18.20 -13.96 13.46
C CYS A 178 -17.92 -13.04 12.26
N GLU A 179 -18.91 -12.24 11.84
CA GLU A 179 -18.87 -11.43 10.63
C GLU A 179 -17.80 -10.34 10.69
N VAL A 180 -17.52 -9.79 11.87
CA VAL A 180 -16.48 -8.76 12.05
C VAL A 180 -15.10 -9.40 11.91
N LEU A 181 -14.91 -10.60 12.49
CA LEU A 181 -13.69 -11.37 12.30
C LEU A 181 -13.49 -11.76 10.83
N ALA A 182 -14.57 -12.12 10.12
CA ALA A 182 -14.52 -12.44 8.70
C ALA A 182 -14.04 -11.24 7.86
N GLU A 183 -14.62 -10.05 8.08
CA GLU A 183 -14.20 -8.83 7.39
C GLU A 183 -12.76 -8.43 7.75
N PHE A 184 -12.34 -8.62 9.00
CA PHE A 184 -10.95 -8.38 9.41
C PHE A 184 -9.98 -9.31 8.68
N LEU A 185 -10.20 -10.63 8.71
CA LEU A 185 -9.32 -11.60 8.07
C LEU A 185 -9.24 -11.40 6.55
N LYS A 186 -10.35 -11.01 5.91
CA LYS A 186 -10.40 -10.68 4.48
C LYS A 186 -9.50 -9.49 4.10
N LYS A 187 -9.36 -8.51 4.99
CA LYS A 187 -8.58 -7.28 4.76
C LYS A 187 -7.28 -7.20 5.56
N GLU A 188 -6.94 -8.25 6.30
CA GLU A 188 -5.87 -8.26 7.30
C GLU A 188 -4.55 -7.76 6.72
N HIS A 189 -4.14 -8.32 5.58
CA HIS A 189 -2.88 -7.96 4.94
C HIS A 189 -2.78 -6.46 4.65
N GLN A 190 -3.86 -5.86 4.14
CA GLN A 190 -3.92 -4.43 3.85
C GLN A 190 -3.96 -3.59 5.12
N LEU A 191 -4.67 -4.04 6.16
CA LEU A 191 -4.79 -3.34 7.44
C LEU A 191 -3.44 -3.18 8.14
N ARG A 192 -2.48 -4.11 7.94
CA ARG A 192 -1.10 -3.99 8.45
C ARG A 192 -0.41 -2.69 8.02
N ALA A 193 -0.81 -2.08 6.90
CA ALA A 193 -0.23 -0.83 6.44
C ALA A 193 -0.65 0.38 7.30
N LEU A 194 -1.80 0.31 7.98
CA LEU A 194 -2.34 1.42 8.77
C LEU A 194 -1.44 1.79 9.96
N GLN A 195 -0.67 0.85 10.50
CA GLN A 195 0.27 1.13 11.60
C GLN A 195 1.35 2.16 11.23
N HIS A 196 1.69 2.24 9.94
CA HIS A 196 2.72 3.13 9.40
C HIS A 196 2.15 4.48 8.97
N PHE A 197 0.83 4.64 8.95
CA PHE A 197 0.19 5.84 8.43
C PHE A 197 0.54 7.13 9.19
N PRO A 198 0.59 7.15 10.55
CA PRO A 198 1.00 8.35 11.28
C PRO A 198 2.43 8.79 10.95
N ASP A 199 3.33 7.83 10.72
CA ASP A 199 4.71 8.10 10.34
C ASP A 199 4.79 8.70 8.93
N ILE A 200 3.92 8.26 8.00
CA ILE A 200 3.81 8.82 6.65
C ILE A 200 3.33 10.27 6.70
N ILE A 201 2.31 10.58 7.50
CA ILE A 201 1.82 11.96 7.66
C ILE A 201 2.89 12.84 8.31
N LYS A 202 3.62 12.32 9.30
CA LYS A 202 4.76 13.03 9.90
C LYS A 202 5.88 13.28 8.90
N LEU A 203 6.23 12.30 8.07
CA LEU A 203 7.20 12.44 6.98
C LEU A 203 6.80 13.56 6.04
N GLN A 204 5.55 13.55 5.61
CA GLN A 204 5.03 14.55 4.68
C GLN A 204 5.06 15.93 5.31
N ARG A 205 4.68 16.10 6.58
CA ARG A 205 4.77 17.38 7.29
C ARG A 205 6.17 17.95 7.35
N LEU A 206 7.16 17.13 7.69
CA LEU A 206 8.56 17.57 7.70
C LEU A 206 9.02 17.97 6.29
N LEU A 207 8.60 17.22 5.27
CA LEU A 207 8.87 17.57 3.88
C LEU A 207 8.15 18.86 3.45
N PHE A 208 6.92 19.08 3.91
CA PHE A 208 6.17 20.32 3.70
C PHE A 208 6.96 21.49 4.32
N GLU A 209 7.36 21.40 5.59
CA GLU A 209 8.10 22.46 6.30
C GLU A 209 9.43 22.80 5.63
N GLU A 210 10.20 21.80 5.19
CA GLU A 210 11.50 22.00 4.54
C GLU A 210 11.39 22.59 3.13
N PHE A 211 10.39 22.15 2.36
CA PHE A 211 10.31 22.43 0.92
C PHE A 211 9.18 23.37 0.51
N HIS A 212 8.32 23.84 1.43
CA HIS A 212 7.20 24.72 1.10
C HIS A 212 7.66 25.90 0.25
N ARG A 213 7.13 26.00 -0.98
CA ARG A 213 7.37 27.10 -1.94
C ARG A 213 8.82 27.31 -2.39
N ARG A 214 9.75 26.42 -2.04
CA ARG A 214 11.17 26.52 -2.43
C ARG A 214 11.57 25.56 -3.54
N LEU A 215 10.82 24.48 -3.70
CA LEU A 215 11.19 23.36 -4.55
C LEU A 215 10.39 23.38 -5.86
N ASP A 216 11.10 23.28 -6.97
CA ASP A 216 10.52 23.13 -8.31
C ASP A 216 10.21 21.65 -8.61
N ARG A 217 9.28 21.36 -9.51
CA ARG A 217 8.91 19.97 -9.89
C ARG A 217 10.10 19.21 -10.46
N ASN A 218 10.89 19.85 -11.32
CA ASN A 218 12.08 19.25 -11.91
C ASN A 218 13.18 19.01 -10.86
N GLU A 219 13.35 19.95 -9.93
CA GLU A 219 14.27 19.79 -8.80
C GLU A 219 13.83 18.64 -7.87
N ALA A 220 12.52 18.45 -7.67
CA ALA A 220 11.94 17.37 -6.88
C ALA A 220 12.21 15.98 -7.45
N GLU A 221 12.23 15.88 -8.78
CA GLU A 221 12.45 14.65 -9.52
C GLU A 221 13.95 14.30 -9.61
N GLU A 222 14.83 15.30 -9.65
CA GLU A 222 16.30 15.09 -9.65
C GLU A 222 16.91 14.94 -8.24
N PHE A 223 16.20 15.44 -7.21
CA PHE A 223 16.65 15.41 -5.83
C PHE A 223 16.25 14.11 -5.15
N THR A 224 17.23 13.21 -4.99
CA THR A 224 17.03 11.89 -4.40
C THR A 224 17.07 11.91 -2.88
N LEU A 225 16.42 10.92 -2.27
CA LEU A 225 16.43 10.70 -0.82
C LEU A 225 17.86 10.67 -0.25
N GLY A 226 18.79 10.00 -0.93
CA GLY A 226 20.19 9.93 -0.53
C GLY A 226 20.91 11.29 -0.53
N LYS A 227 20.57 12.19 -1.44
CA LYS A 227 21.11 13.57 -1.45
C LYS A 227 20.51 14.39 -0.30
N PHE A 228 19.22 14.23 -0.01
CA PHE A 228 18.56 14.88 1.12
C PHE A 228 19.17 14.46 2.46
N LEU A 229 19.33 13.16 2.69
CA LEU A 229 19.87 12.61 3.93
C LEU A 229 21.34 13.00 4.18
N LYS A 230 22.11 13.29 3.11
CA LYS A 230 23.48 13.83 3.24
C LYS A 230 23.49 15.30 3.68
N ARG A 231 22.46 16.08 3.32
CA ARG A 231 22.36 17.51 3.64
C ARG A 231 21.96 17.76 5.09
N ALA A 232 21.22 16.84 5.72
CA ALA A 232 20.74 16.96 7.09
C ALA A 232 21.08 15.70 7.93
N PRO A 233 22.35 15.52 8.34
CA PRO A 233 22.79 14.33 9.08
C PRO A 233 22.12 14.19 10.45
N GLN A 234 21.75 15.32 11.10
CA GLN A 234 21.14 15.35 12.43
C GLN A 234 19.75 14.68 12.47
N ILE A 235 19.00 14.72 11.36
CA ILE A 235 17.63 14.19 11.27
C ILE A 235 17.63 12.82 10.55
N LYS A 236 18.81 12.33 10.13
CA LYS A 236 18.96 11.17 9.26
C LYS A 236 18.31 9.91 9.82
N GLU A 237 18.53 9.60 11.09
CA GLU A 237 17.99 8.39 11.71
C GLU A 237 16.47 8.44 11.80
N GLN A 238 15.91 9.54 12.33
CA GLN A 238 14.47 9.74 12.42
C GLN A 238 13.83 9.70 11.03
N PHE A 239 14.39 10.41 10.05
CA PHE A 239 13.86 10.45 8.70
C PHE A 239 13.95 9.08 8.01
N SER A 240 15.03 8.33 8.25
CA SER A 240 15.18 6.97 7.72
C SER A 240 14.12 6.01 8.27
N ALA A 241 13.76 6.13 9.54
CA ALA A 241 12.68 5.36 10.14
C ALA A 241 11.32 5.70 9.50
N LEU A 242 11.04 6.99 9.29
CA LEU A 242 9.81 7.45 8.64
C LEU A 242 9.70 6.97 7.18
N VAL A 243 10.81 7.01 6.45
CA VAL A 243 10.88 6.50 5.06
C VAL A 243 10.72 4.98 5.03
N ASN A 244 11.27 4.25 6.01
CA ASN A 244 11.06 2.82 6.13
C ASN A 244 9.58 2.48 6.39
N SER A 245 8.88 3.25 7.23
CA SER A 245 7.42 3.12 7.41
C SER A 245 6.66 3.35 6.10
N PHE A 246 7.04 4.36 5.30
CA PHE A 246 6.46 4.56 3.96
C PHE A 246 6.74 3.36 3.03
N ARG A 247 7.99 2.87 3.00
CA ARG A 247 8.38 1.69 2.20
C ARG A 247 7.57 0.45 2.56
N MET A 248 7.38 0.20 3.86
CA MET A 248 6.60 -0.95 4.34
C MET A 248 5.13 -0.86 3.91
N ALA A 249 4.49 0.29 4.14
CA ALA A 249 3.12 0.52 3.69
C ALA A 249 2.96 0.41 2.17
N TRP A 250 3.89 0.99 1.41
CA TRP A 250 3.90 0.91 -0.05
C TRP A 250 4.03 -0.54 -0.55
N LYS A 251 4.94 -1.33 0.05
CA LYS A 251 5.13 -2.74 -0.34
C LYS A 251 3.85 -3.57 -0.16
N ILE A 252 3.10 -3.32 0.91
CA ILE A 252 1.83 -4.00 1.21
C ILE A 252 0.74 -3.60 0.21
N VAL A 253 0.63 -2.31 -0.08
CA VAL A 253 -0.55 -1.73 -0.74
C VAL A 253 -0.38 -1.56 -2.25
N ARG A 254 0.84 -1.49 -2.79
CA ARG A 254 1.13 -1.16 -4.21
C ARG A 254 0.38 -2.01 -5.23
N SER A 255 0.14 -3.30 -4.95
CA SER A 255 -0.61 -4.21 -5.82
C SER A 255 -2.12 -3.90 -5.85
N SER A 256 -2.65 -3.26 -4.81
CA SER A 256 -4.06 -2.90 -4.68
C SER A 256 -4.37 -1.51 -5.27
N LEU A 257 -3.36 -0.65 -5.48
CA LEU A 257 -3.53 0.71 -6.01
C LEU A 257 -3.78 0.77 -7.54
N THR A 258 -3.66 -0.36 -8.24
CA THR A 258 -3.95 -0.46 -9.67
C THR A 258 -5.43 -0.67 -9.97
N GLN A 259 -6.27 -0.87 -8.95
CA GLN A 259 -7.72 -1.05 -9.14
C GLN A 259 -8.37 0.29 -9.54
N ASP A 260 -9.39 0.21 -10.42
CA ASP A 260 -10.08 1.38 -10.97
C ASP A 260 -10.68 2.24 -9.84
N GLY A 261 -10.11 3.43 -9.66
CA GLY A 261 -10.51 4.38 -8.63
C GLY A 261 -9.99 5.78 -8.97
N PRO A 262 -10.50 6.84 -8.31
CA PRO A 262 -10.18 8.24 -8.62
C PRO A 262 -8.69 8.58 -8.44
N TYR A 263 -7.96 7.76 -7.68
CA TYR A 263 -6.52 7.92 -7.42
C TYR A 263 -5.69 6.75 -7.93
N SER A 264 -6.21 5.99 -8.91
CA SER A 264 -5.45 4.90 -9.52
C SER A 264 -4.15 5.42 -10.14
N ILE A 265 -3.12 4.59 -10.08
CA ILE A 265 -1.78 4.89 -10.58
C ILE A 265 -1.37 3.84 -11.61
N SER A 266 -0.49 4.23 -12.54
CA SER A 266 -0.02 3.34 -13.59
C SER A 266 0.74 2.15 -13.00
N GLN A 267 0.66 0.99 -13.66
CA GLN A 267 1.39 -0.21 -13.24
C GLN A 267 2.90 0.03 -13.15
N GLU A 268 3.45 0.92 -13.98
CA GLU A 268 4.86 1.32 -13.93
C GLU A 268 5.22 2.00 -12.61
N MET A 269 4.37 2.90 -12.11
CA MET A 269 4.62 3.56 -10.83
C MET A 269 4.48 2.60 -9.64
N CYS A 270 3.57 1.62 -9.72
CA CYS A 270 3.44 0.57 -8.69
C CYS A 270 4.65 -0.38 -8.65
N ARG A 271 5.41 -0.52 -9.74
CA ARG A 271 6.64 -1.32 -9.80
C ARG A 271 7.84 -0.64 -9.14
N ILE A 272 7.77 0.67 -8.89
CA ILE A 272 8.86 1.42 -8.27
C ILE A 272 9.09 0.91 -6.85
N GLU A 273 10.29 0.41 -6.61
CA GLU A 273 10.76 0.07 -5.27
C GLU A 273 11.36 1.29 -4.60
N VAL A 274 10.87 1.59 -3.40
CA VAL A 274 11.34 2.75 -2.63
C VAL A 274 12.74 2.44 -2.11
N THR A 275 13.75 3.07 -2.69
CA THR A 275 15.17 2.92 -2.34
C THR A 275 15.78 4.29 -2.03
N ASN A 276 17.06 4.35 -1.65
CA ASN A 276 17.72 5.63 -1.37
C ASN A 276 17.94 6.49 -2.64
N SER A 277 17.76 5.92 -3.82
CA SER A 277 17.78 6.64 -5.10
C SER A 277 16.40 7.18 -5.50
N THR A 278 15.33 6.86 -4.77
CA THR A 278 13.99 7.36 -5.07
C THR A 278 13.94 8.89 -4.92
N PRO A 279 13.32 9.61 -5.89
CA PRO A 279 13.13 11.05 -5.79
C PRO A 279 12.25 11.46 -4.61
N VAL A 280 12.53 12.63 -4.04
CA VAL A 280 11.73 13.19 -2.93
C VAL A 280 10.29 13.47 -3.40
N SER A 281 10.08 13.75 -4.69
CA SER A 281 8.76 13.95 -5.29
C SER A 281 7.78 12.80 -5.05
N MET A 282 8.25 11.56 -4.92
CA MET A 282 7.38 10.40 -4.67
C MET A 282 6.69 10.44 -3.29
N PHE A 283 7.31 11.09 -2.30
CA PHE A 283 6.80 11.16 -0.93
C PHE A 283 5.86 12.36 -0.70
N LEU A 284 5.84 13.31 -1.64
CA LEU A 284 5.04 14.53 -1.58
C LEU A 284 3.70 14.31 -2.29
N PRO A 285 2.54 14.43 -1.60
CA PRO A 285 1.24 14.27 -2.24
C PRO A 285 1.01 15.34 -3.31
N ALA A 286 0.96 14.97 -4.59
CA ALA A 286 0.70 15.89 -5.68
C ALA A 286 -0.25 15.30 -6.72
N LYS A 287 -1.01 16.16 -7.42
CA LYS A 287 -1.98 15.76 -8.46
C LYS A 287 -1.31 15.21 -9.73
N SER A 288 -0.01 15.44 -9.92
CA SER A 288 0.73 15.06 -11.14
C SER A 288 2.14 14.58 -10.81
N GLY A 289 2.76 13.87 -11.76
CA GLY A 289 4.09 13.28 -11.60
C GLY A 289 4.16 12.15 -10.57
N GLN A 290 5.35 11.90 -10.02
CA GLN A 290 5.60 10.83 -9.05
C GLN A 290 4.90 11.08 -7.69
N GLY A 291 4.50 12.31 -7.40
CA GLY A 291 3.72 12.65 -6.19
C GLY A 291 2.31 12.06 -6.16
N ARG A 292 1.84 11.50 -7.29
CA ARG A 292 0.63 10.67 -7.33
C ARG A 292 0.76 9.42 -6.47
N CYS A 293 1.97 8.89 -6.26
CA CYS A 293 2.20 7.72 -5.41
C CYS A 293 1.84 8.01 -3.96
N ALA A 294 2.35 9.10 -3.38
CA ALA A 294 2.00 9.53 -2.03
C ALA A 294 0.52 9.89 -1.89
N LEU A 295 -0.05 10.56 -2.89
CA LEU A 295 -1.48 10.91 -2.89
C LEU A 295 -2.38 9.66 -2.92
N ALA A 296 -2.06 8.70 -3.80
CA ALA A 296 -2.79 7.44 -3.91
C ALA A 296 -2.68 6.60 -2.64
N LEU A 297 -1.47 6.48 -2.07
CA LEU A 297 -1.23 5.77 -0.83
C LEU A 297 -2.05 6.36 0.32
N ASN A 298 -1.98 7.68 0.52
CA ASN A 298 -2.70 8.34 1.60
C ASN A 298 -4.22 8.17 1.47
N ASN A 299 -4.77 8.41 0.27
CA ASN A 299 -6.21 8.25 0.06
C ASN A 299 -6.64 6.80 0.23
N PHE A 300 -5.86 5.84 -0.26
CA PHE A 300 -6.16 4.43 -0.06
C PHE A 300 -6.18 4.05 1.42
N LEU A 301 -5.20 4.50 2.22
CA LEU A 301 -5.16 4.20 3.65
C LEU A 301 -6.34 4.83 4.40
N VAL A 302 -6.74 6.06 4.03
CA VAL A 302 -7.93 6.71 4.58
C VAL A 302 -9.20 5.93 4.23
N THR A 303 -9.38 5.57 2.95
CA THR A 303 -10.53 4.79 2.49
C THR A 303 -10.55 3.41 3.13
N LEU A 304 -9.40 2.72 3.22
CA LEU A 304 -9.28 1.42 3.86
C LEU A 304 -9.73 1.47 5.32
N HIS A 305 -9.24 2.44 6.09
CA HIS A 305 -9.62 2.62 7.50
C HIS A 305 -11.11 2.95 7.65
N ASN A 306 -11.58 3.97 6.93
CA ASN A 306 -12.97 4.44 7.03
C ASN A 306 -13.98 3.37 6.60
N ASP A 307 -13.73 2.70 5.48
CA ASP A 307 -14.64 1.65 4.99
C ASP A 307 -14.62 0.42 5.89
N PHE A 308 -13.46 0.09 6.48
CA PHE A 308 -13.36 -1.02 7.42
C PHE A 308 -14.12 -0.73 8.72
N ILE A 309 -13.91 0.44 9.34
CA ILE A 309 -14.64 0.85 10.54
C ILE A 309 -16.15 0.99 10.25
N GLY A 310 -16.53 1.56 9.11
CA GLY A 310 -17.92 1.69 8.69
C GLY A 310 -18.62 0.33 8.55
N ARG A 311 -17.97 -0.63 7.88
CA ARG A 311 -18.48 -2.01 7.79
C ARG A 311 -18.59 -2.66 9.16
N CYS A 312 -17.55 -2.60 9.98
CA CYS A 312 -17.56 -3.22 11.31
C CYS A 312 -18.67 -2.65 12.21
N LYS A 313 -18.91 -1.33 12.19
CA LYS A 313 -20.01 -0.71 12.94
C LYS A 313 -21.39 -1.16 12.43
N SER A 314 -21.56 -1.25 11.12
CA SER A 314 -22.80 -1.76 10.52
C SER A 314 -23.08 -3.21 10.96
N LEU A 315 -22.05 -4.07 11.00
CA LEU A 315 -22.15 -5.44 11.49
C LEU A 315 -22.46 -5.50 12.99
N LEU A 316 -21.87 -4.61 13.78
CA LEU A 316 -22.11 -4.49 15.23
C LEU A 316 -23.45 -3.82 15.59
N LYS A 317 -24.21 -3.34 14.61
CA LYS A 317 -25.47 -2.59 14.78
C LYS A 317 -25.31 -1.41 15.75
N ASP A 318 -24.15 -0.75 15.71
CA ASP A 318 -23.86 0.43 16.51
C ASP A 318 -24.39 1.67 15.79
N GLU A 319 -25.50 2.22 16.28
CA GLU A 319 -26.15 3.43 15.73
C GLU A 319 -25.38 4.72 16.04
N SER A 320 -24.35 4.67 16.89
CA SER A 320 -23.54 5.85 17.19
C SER A 320 -22.62 6.20 16.00
N GLY A 321 -22.71 7.46 15.54
CA GLY A 321 -21.75 8.00 14.57
C GLY A 321 -20.32 7.88 15.10
N PRO A 322 -19.36 7.35 14.32
CA PRO A 322 -17.96 7.33 14.76
C PRO A 322 -17.48 8.76 15.01
N PRO A 323 -16.71 9.01 16.08
CA PRO A 323 -16.11 10.33 16.30
C PRO A 323 -15.25 10.69 15.08
N GLU A 324 -15.26 11.96 14.68
CA GLU A 324 -14.50 12.41 13.51
C GLU A 324 -13.19 13.06 13.93
N ILE A 325 -12.09 12.69 13.27
CA ILE A 325 -10.76 13.27 13.54
C ILE A 325 -10.11 13.75 12.23
N PRO A 326 -9.55 14.97 12.21
CA PRO A 326 -8.73 15.45 11.10
C PRO A 326 -7.49 14.58 10.88
N LEU A 327 -7.10 14.37 9.61
CA LEU A 327 -5.91 13.59 9.25
C LEU A 327 -4.63 14.15 9.90
N ALA A 328 -4.61 15.46 10.13
CA ALA A 328 -3.56 16.17 10.85
C ALA A 328 -3.30 15.63 12.28
N ASN A 329 -4.32 15.13 12.98
CA ASN A 329 -4.20 14.74 14.38
C ASN A 329 -4.18 13.23 14.57
N VAL A 330 -3.92 12.48 13.50
CA VAL A 330 -3.92 11.03 13.52
C VAL A 330 -2.70 10.50 14.27
N THR A 331 -2.97 9.59 15.20
CA THR A 331 -1.97 8.83 15.95
C THR A 331 -2.28 7.35 15.79
N LYS A 332 -1.36 6.46 16.22
CA LYS A 332 -1.58 5.01 16.16
C LYS A 332 -2.85 4.57 16.91
N ALA A 333 -3.23 5.27 17.99
CA ALA A 333 -4.43 4.96 18.77
C ALA A 333 -5.75 5.25 18.03
N HIS A 334 -5.73 6.13 17.02
CA HIS A 334 -6.89 6.46 16.20
C HIS A 334 -7.11 5.48 15.04
N LEU A 335 -6.15 4.58 14.79
CA LEU A 335 -6.16 3.67 13.65
C LEU A 335 -6.30 2.21 14.09
N VAL A 336 -6.66 1.34 13.14
CA VAL A 336 -6.55 -0.12 13.29
C VAL A 336 -5.06 -0.49 13.12
N ALA A 337 -4.24 -0.08 14.09
CA ALA A 337 -2.80 -0.33 14.12
C ALA A 337 -2.48 -1.49 15.06
N TYR A 338 -1.83 -2.53 14.53
CA TYR A 338 -1.40 -3.71 15.28
C TYR A 338 -0.17 -4.35 14.62
N ASP A 339 0.63 -5.04 15.42
CA ASP A 339 1.70 -5.93 14.98
C ASP A 339 1.17 -7.38 14.90
N PRO A 340 1.26 -8.06 13.74
CA PRO A 340 0.76 -9.43 13.60
C PRO A 340 1.37 -10.42 14.59
N GLU A 341 2.66 -10.30 14.90
CA GLU A 341 3.38 -11.24 15.75
C GLU A 341 3.30 -10.87 17.23
N LYS A 342 3.27 -9.58 17.56
CA LYS A 342 3.29 -9.10 18.95
C LYS A 342 1.92 -8.79 19.54
N ASP A 343 0.95 -8.42 18.71
CA ASP A 343 -0.40 -8.06 19.17
C ASP A 343 -1.43 -9.13 18.83
N PHE A 344 -1.48 -9.55 17.56
CA PHE A 344 -2.58 -10.40 17.08
C PHE A 344 -2.34 -11.88 17.37
N LEU A 345 -1.13 -12.40 17.10
CA LEU A 345 -0.80 -13.79 17.37
C LEU A 345 -0.97 -14.17 18.86
N PRO A 346 -0.50 -13.39 19.85
CA PRO A 346 -0.72 -13.72 21.26
C PRO A 346 -2.20 -13.70 21.65
N MET A 347 -3.00 -12.81 21.04
CA MET A 347 -4.45 -12.78 21.24
C MET A 347 -5.13 -14.06 20.74
N ILE A 348 -4.70 -14.56 19.58
CA ILE A 348 -5.17 -15.84 19.04
C ILE A 348 -4.80 -16.96 20.01
N LEU A 349 -3.52 -17.05 20.40
CA LEU A 349 -3.01 -18.11 21.28
C LEU A 349 -3.73 -18.15 22.64
N ALA A 350 -4.11 -16.99 23.19
CA ALA A 350 -4.87 -16.89 24.44
C ALA A 350 -6.32 -17.42 24.34
N HIS A 351 -6.84 -17.58 23.12
CA HIS A 351 -8.19 -18.09 22.84
C HIS A 351 -8.17 -19.39 22.02
N CYS A 352 -7.05 -20.13 22.12
CA CYS A 352 -6.90 -21.49 21.61
C CYS A 352 -7.02 -22.48 22.78
N ASP A 353 -7.99 -23.37 22.71
CA ASP A 353 -8.11 -24.50 23.62
C ASP A 353 -7.46 -25.73 22.97
N TYR A 354 -6.58 -26.41 23.72
CA TYR A 354 -5.93 -27.64 23.27
C TYR A 354 -6.70 -28.83 23.81
N SER A 355 -7.43 -29.55 22.95
CA SER A 355 -8.06 -30.80 23.32
C SER A 355 -7.08 -31.96 23.09
N LEU A 356 -6.85 -32.73 24.16
CA LEU A 356 -6.03 -33.93 24.18
C LEU A 356 -6.96 -35.12 24.40
N LYS A 357 -7.28 -35.84 23.32
CA LYS A 357 -7.99 -37.12 23.41
C LYS A 357 -6.96 -38.26 23.38
N VAL A 358 -7.14 -39.24 24.26
CA VAL A 358 -6.25 -40.40 24.34
C VAL A 358 -6.29 -41.15 23.01
N GLY A 359 -5.16 -41.22 22.31
CA GLY A 359 -5.02 -41.89 21.01
C GLY A 359 -5.27 -41.03 19.77
N GLU A 360 -5.65 -39.75 19.92
CA GLU A 360 -5.79 -38.81 18.79
C GLU A 360 -4.73 -37.70 18.85
N GLU A 361 -4.46 -37.06 17.71
CA GLU A 361 -3.61 -35.86 17.65
C GLU A 361 -4.20 -34.73 18.52
N THR A 362 -3.34 -33.88 19.08
CA THR A 362 -3.79 -32.69 19.81
C THR A 362 -4.54 -31.77 18.86
N THR A 363 -5.85 -31.63 19.07
CA THR A 363 -6.68 -30.73 18.27
C THR A 363 -6.68 -29.33 18.87
N VAL A 364 -6.43 -28.33 18.03
CA VAL A 364 -6.52 -26.92 18.41
C VAL A 364 -7.94 -26.46 18.09
N GLU A 365 -8.69 -26.13 19.14
CA GLU A 365 -10.03 -25.57 19.03
C GLU A 365 -9.96 -24.06 19.27
N PHE A 366 -10.55 -23.29 18.35
CA PHE A 366 -10.54 -21.84 18.43
C PHE A 366 -11.87 -21.33 18.99
N ASN A 367 -11.80 -20.51 20.04
CA ASN A 367 -12.98 -19.82 20.53
C ASN A 367 -13.22 -18.53 19.71
N TRP A 368 -13.83 -18.71 18.53
CA TRP A 368 -14.07 -17.63 17.56
C TRP A 368 -14.86 -16.45 18.15
N LYS A 369 -15.85 -16.71 19.00
CA LYS A 369 -16.68 -15.67 19.65
C LYS A 369 -15.89 -14.85 20.67
N CYS A 370 -14.96 -15.45 21.40
CA CYS A 370 -14.06 -14.71 22.29
C CYS A 370 -13.04 -13.91 21.48
N LEU A 371 -12.47 -14.52 20.44
CA LEU A 371 -11.50 -13.85 19.56
C LEU A 371 -12.10 -12.62 18.88
N GLU A 372 -13.30 -12.73 18.32
CA GLU A 372 -14.01 -11.58 17.72
C GLU A 372 -14.28 -10.48 18.75
N ARG A 373 -14.74 -10.84 19.96
CA ARG A 373 -14.97 -9.85 21.02
C ARG A 373 -13.70 -9.10 21.41
N GLN A 374 -12.56 -9.80 21.54
CA GLN A 374 -11.28 -9.15 21.84
C GLN A 374 -10.80 -8.27 20.68
N LEU A 375 -10.94 -8.75 19.45
CA LEU A 375 -10.60 -8.00 18.24
C LEU A 375 -11.40 -6.70 18.18
N VAL A 376 -12.72 -6.77 18.40
CA VAL A 376 -13.61 -5.61 18.47
C VAL A 376 -13.17 -4.66 19.57
N ASN A 377 -12.97 -5.15 20.79
CA ASN A 377 -12.63 -4.32 21.94
C ASN A 377 -11.27 -3.62 21.78
N ARG A 378 -10.26 -4.31 21.20
CA ARG A 378 -8.89 -3.78 21.12
C ARG A 378 -8.66 -2.92 19.88
N PHE A 379 -9.23 -3.29 18.74
CA PHE A 379 -8.84 -2.70 17.45
C PHE A 379 -9.95 -1.88 16.77
N ILE A 380 -11.22 -2.08 17.11
CA ILE A 380 -12.35 -1.46 16.39
C ILE A 380 -13.08 -0.44 17.28
N ARG A 381 -13.38 -0.80 18.52
CA ARG A 381 -14.20 0.01 19.42
C ARG A 381 -13.50 1.34 19.73
N GLY A 382 -14.24 2.44 19.59
CA GLY A 382 -13.74 3.79 19.83
C GLY A 382 -12.82 4.35 18.74
N ARG A 383 -12.64 3.66 17.60
CA ARG A 383 -11.86 4.20 16.49
C ARG A 383 -12.66 5.27 15.71
N PRO A 384 -12.08 6.46 15.48
CA PRO A 384 -12.73 7.55 14.77
C PRO A 384 -12.74 7.33 13.25
N ARG A 385 -13.61 8.08 12.56
CA ARG A 385 -13.58 8.26 11.12
C ARG A 385 -12.64 9.43 10.77
N LEU A 386 -11.85 9.26 9.72
CA LEU A 386 -10.94 10.28 9.21
C LEU A 386 -11.67 11.20 8.22
N THR A 387 -11.66 12.51 8.47
CA THR A 387 -12.46 13.49 7.70
C THR A 387 -11.67 14.41 6.78
N SER A 388 -10.40 14.72 7.09
CA SER A 388 -9.62 15.64 6.24
C SER A 388 -9.15 14.98 4.95
N LEU A 389 -9.33 15.71 3.85
CA LEU A 389 -8.66 15.43 2.59
C LEU A 389 -7.14 15.52 2.76
N VAL A 390 -6.42 14.71 2.00
CA VAL A 390 -4.96 14.72 1.97
C VAL A 390 -4.47 16.10 1.52
N GLU A 391 -3.67 16.76 2.35
CA GLU A 391 -3.05 18.05 2.00
C GLU A 391 -2.14 17.86 0.79
N LEU A 392 -2.36 18.69 -0.25
CA LEU A 392 -1.59 18.64 -1.48
C LEU A 392 -0.37 19.55 -1.40
N PHE A 393 0.76 19.06 -1.89
CA PHE A 393 1.96 19.85 -2.11
C PHE A 393 1.81 20.70 -3.37
N VAL A 394 1.91 22.02 -3.17
CA VAL A 394 1.92 23.00 -4.25
C VAL A 394 3.38 23.35 -4.55
N PHE A 395 3.84 22.98 -5.75
CA PHE A 395 5.19 23.32 -6.19
C PHE A 395 5.31 24.82 -6.48
N SER A 396 6.52 25.36 -6.34
CA SER A 396 6.77 26.81 -6.45
C SER A 396 6.35 27.42 -7.80
N LYS A 397 6.39 26.66 -8.89
CA LYS A 397 5.94 27.09 -10.23
C LYS A 397 4.43 26.95 -10.45
N ASP A 398 3.75 26.12 -9.66
CA ASP A 398 2.30 25.89 -9.74
C ASP A 398 1.50 27.01 -9.02
N ILE A 399 2.18 27.89 -8.27
CA ILE A 399 1.59 29.11 -7.68
C ILE A 399 1.04 30.06 -8.76
N CYS A 400 1.46 29.90 -10.02
CA CYS A 400 1.02 30.70 -11.15
C CYS A 400 0.08 29.95 -12.11
N ASP A 401 -0.69 28.99 -11.61
CA ASP A 401 -1.80 28.42 -12.36
C ASP A 401 -2.87 29.50 -12.63
N GLY A 402 -3.59 29.36 -13.75
CA GLY A 402 -4.64 30.30 -14.17
C GLY A 402 -5.66 30.61 -13.06
N GLU A 403 -5.92 29.67 -12.16
CA GLU A 403 -6.81 29.84 -11.01
C GLU A 403 -6.33 30.93 -10.02
N VAL A 404 -5.02 31.05 -9.80
CA VAL A 404 -4.44 32.07 -8.90
C VAL A 404 -4.55 33.45 -9.52
N PHE A 405 -4.33 33.56 -10.82
CA PHE A 405 -4.54 34.82 -11.55
C PHE A 405 -6.02 35.20 -11.58
N GLU A 406 -6.93 34.25 -11.75
CA GLU A 406 -8.38 34.52 -11.69
C GLU A 406 -8.82 34.93 -10.29
N ALA A 407 -8.32 34.27 -9.22
CA ALA A 407 -8.58 34.67 -7.84
C ALA A 407 -8.03 36.08 -7.53
N LEU A 408 -6.86 36.42 -8.06
CA LEU A 408 -6.26 37.75 -7.94
C LEU A 408 -7.07 38.81 -8.70
N LYS A 409 -7.44 38.56 -9.96
CA LYS A 409 -8.25 39.48 -10.78
C LYS A 409 -9.61 39.78 -10.15
N ARG A 410 -10.21 38.81 -9.45
CA ARG A 410 -11.46 39.03 -8.70
C ARG A 410 -11.29 39.99 -7.51
N LYS A 411 -10.11 40.04 -6.90
CA LYS A 411 -9.85 40.86 -5.69
C LYS A 411 -9.18 42.20 -5.99
N ILE A 412 -8.33 42.25 -7.01
CA ILE A 412 -7.57 43.43 -7.42
C ILE A 412 -7.71 43.55 -8.93
N ARG A 413 -8.32 44.65 -9.39
CA ARG A 413 -8.39 44.97 -10.83
C ARG A 413 -6.96 45.09 -11.38
N GLN A 414 -6.62 44.22 -12.33
CA GLN A 414 -5.31 44.23 -12.96
C GLN A 414 -5.33 45.12 -14.21
N GLU A 415 -4.28 45.91 -14.39
CA GLU A 415 -4.08 46.82 -15.52
C GLU A 415 -2.72 46.53 -16.17
N GLU A 416 -2.64 46.75 -17.48
CA GLU A 416 -1.40 46.56 -18.22
C GLU A 416 -0.44 47.75 -18.02
N LEU A 417 0.84 47.45 -17.84
CA LEU A 417 1.88 48.47 -17.86
C LEU A 417 1.97 49.10 -19.24
N THR A 418 2.17 50.42 -19.31
CA THR A 418 2.38 51.11 -20.58
C THR A 418 3.70 50.66 -21.23
N ARG A 419 3.71 50.54 -22.56
CA ARG A 419 4.90 50.09 -23.33
C ARG A 419 6.20 50.83 -22.99
N PRO A 420 6.21 52.17 -22.79
CA PRO A 420 7.42 52.89 -22.43
C PRO A 420 8.00 52.46 -21.07
N VAL A 421 7.13 52.17 -20.10
CA VAL A 421 7.54 51.70 -18.76
C VAL A 421 8.05 50.26 -18.84
N GLN A 422 7.42 49.42 -19.67
CA GLN A 422 7.89 48.05 -19.92
C GLN A 422 9.33 48.07 -20.48
N GLU A 423 9.59 48.82 -21.55
CA GLU A 423 10.91 48.90 -22.18
C GLU A 423 12.00 49.42 -21.22
N GLN A 424 11.67 50.42 -20.39
CA GLN A 424 12.60 50.95 -19.38
C GLN A 424 12.95 49.92 -18.31
N ILE A 425 11.97 49.16 -17.81
CA ILE A 425 12.20 48.09 -16.83
C ILE A 425 13.10 47.00 -17.42
N LEU A 426 12.90 46.65 -18.69
CA LEU A 426 13.72 45.65 -19.37
C LEU A 426 15.15 46.11 -19.60
N ASN A 427 15.35 47.39 -19.92
CA ASN A 427 16.69 47.97 -20.10
C ASN A 427 17.49 48.05 -18.79
N GLU A 428 16.82 48.14 -17.64
CA GLU A 428 17.47 48.12 -16.32
C GLU A 428 17.82 46.69 -15.86
N LEU A 429 17.00 45.69 -16.23
CA LEU A 429 17.17 44.29 -15.82
C LEU A 429 17.97 43.48 -16.85
N ASN A 430 19.27 43.79 -16.97
CA ASN A 430 20.15 43.17 -17.96
C ASN A 430 20.71 41.78 -17.58
N GLN A 431 20.61 41.36 -16.31
CA GLN A 431 21.12 40.07 -15.85
C GLN A 431 20.01 39.04 -15.63
N LEU A 432 20.22 37.82 -16.14
CA LEU A 432 19.28 36.70 -15.97
C LEU A 432 19.04 36.34 -14.49
N THR A 433 20.07 36.47 -13.66
CA THR A 433 19.99 36.26 -12.20
C THR A 433 19.01 37.25 -11.57
N ASP A 434 19.10 38.52 -11.94
CA ASP A 434 18.22 39.56 -11.43
C ASP A 434 16.77 39.36 -11.85
N VAL A 435 16.53 39.00 -13.11
CA VAL A 435 15.19 38.65 -13.61
C VAL A 435 14.60 37.46 -12.83
N CYS A 436 15.39 36.41 -12.60
CA CYS A 436 14.95 35.23 -11.85
C CYS A 436 14.66 35.54 -10.38
N ASP A 437 15.45 36.39 -9.73
CA ASP A 437 15.23 36.77 -8.34
C ASP A 437 13.99 37.65 -8.16
N VAL A 438 13.80 38.63 -9.06
CA VAL A 438 12.60 39.47 -9.07
C VAL A 438 11.36 38.61 -9.31
N LEU A 439 11.41 37.65 -10.25
CA LEU A 439 10.30 36.72 -10.48
C LEU A 439 9.96 35.87 -9.25
N LYS A 440 10.95 35.41 -8.48
CA LYS A 440 10.70 34.67 -7.22
C LYS A 440 9.98 35.55 -6.20
N SER A 441 10.42 36.79 -6.03
CA SER A 441 9.76 37.76 -5.12
C SER A 441 8.32 38.04 -5.57
N LEU A 442 8.08 38.22 -6.87
CA LEU A 442 6.76 38.43 -7.44
C LEU A 442 5.85 37.21 -7.28
N HIS A 443 6.36 35.98 -7.46
CA HIS A 443 5.59 34.75 -7.22
C HIS A 443 5.06 34.69 -5.78
N ILE A 444 5.92 35.00 -4.81
CA ILE A 444 5.54 34.99 -3.40
C ILE A 444 4.46 36.05 -3.17
N ALA A 445 4.65 37.27 -3.68
CA ALA A 445 3.68 38.35 -3.54
C ALA A 445 2.32 38.02 -4.17
N ILE A 446 2.30 37.49 -5.40
CA ILE A 446 1.06 37.06 -6.08
C ILE A 446 0.35 35.97 -5.27
N GLY A 447 1.08 35.02 -4.69
CA GLY A 447 0.52 33.99 -3.82
C GLY A 447 -0.16 34.55 -2.57
N PHE A 448 0.38 35.60 -1.95
CA PHE A 448 -0.26 36.25 -0.81
C PHE A 448 -1.44 37.14 -1.22
N LEU A 449 -1.31 37.89 -2.30
CA LEU A 449 -2.36 38.79 -2.79
C LEU A 449 -3.57 38.04 -3.32
N SER A 450 -3.40 36.85 -3.89
CA SER A 450 -4.54 36.02 -4.30
C SER A 450 -5.39 35.56 -3.11
N SER A 451 -4.78 35.36 -1.93
CA SER A 451 -5.48 35.00 -0.70
C SER A 451 -6.02 36.21 0.06
N ALA A 452 -5.22 37.26 0.25
CA ALA A 452 -5.56 38.41 1.11
C ALA A 452 -6.19 39.60 0.37
N GLY A 453 -5.94 39.74 -0.94
CA GLY A 453 -6.24 40.97 -1.67
C GLY A 453 -5.34 42.14 -1.26
N GLY A 454 -5.67 43.35 -1.71
CA GLY A 454 -4.94 44.56 -1.37
C GLY A 454 -5.40 45.79 -2.14
N PRO A 455 -5.06 47.00 -1.66
CA PRO A 455 -5.39 48.25 -2.35
C PRO A 455 -4.64 48.34 -3.70
N PRO A 456 -5.33 48.53 -4.84
CA PRO A 456 -4.72 48.51 -6.18
C PRO A 456 -3.57 49.51 -6.38
N SER A 457 -3.67 50.67 -5.73
CA SER A 457 -2.73 51.80 -5.83
C SER A 457 -1.46 51.64 -4.98
N MET A 458 -1.36 50.60 -4.15
CA MET A 458 -0.17 50.37 -3.33
C MET A 458 1.02 49.98 -4.21
N SER A 459 2.20 50.60 -3.97
CA SER A 459 3.44 50.22 -4.66
C SER A 459 3.83 48.78 -4.35
N ILE A 460 4.26 48.04 -5.38
CA ILE A 460 4.76 46.66 -5.22
C ILE A 460 5.98 46.66 -4.29
N HIS A 461 6.87 47.63 -4.41
CA HIS A 461 8.04 47.77 -3.54
C HIS A 461 7.64 47.89 -2.06
N LYS A 462 6.66 48.76 -1.77
CA LYS A 462 6.13 48.94 -0.42
C LYS A 462 5.49 47.65 0.10
N TYR A 463 4.78 46.91 -0.75
CA TYR A 463 4.16 45.64 -0.35
C TYR A 463 5.20 44.57 -0.03
N LEU A 464 6.26 44.43 -0.83
CA LEU A 464 7.33 43.45 -0.60
C LEU A 464 8.11 43.72 0.69
N HIS A 465 8.48 44.97 0.95
CA HIS A 465 9.33 45.32 2.11
C HIS A 465 8.54 45.64 3.37
N SER A 466 7.43 46.36 3.29
CA SER A 466 6.62 46.74 4.47
C SER A 466 5.53 45.71 4.78
N GLY A 467 4.93 45.10 3.77
CA GLY A 467 3.88 44.08 3.96
C GLY A 467 4.44 42.69 4.23
N LEU A 468 5.26 42.18 3.31
CA LEU A 468 5.84 40.83 3.39
C LEU A 468 7.16 40.76 4.18
N LYS A 469 7.71 41.90 4.61
CA LYS A 469 8.97 42.00 5.36
C LYS A 469 10.11 41.22 4.70
N MET A 470 10.19 41.26 3.37
CA MET A 470 11.30 40.62 2.65
C MET A 470 12.62 41.33 2.94
N THR A 471 13.70 40.55 3.07
CA THR A 471 15.06 41.08 3.23
C THR A 471 15.41 42.04 2.09
N PRO A 472 16.21 43.10 2.30
CA PRO A 472 16.51 44.11 1.29
C PRO A 472 17.12 43.57 -0.02
N ARG A 473 17.75 42.38 0.04
CA ARG A 473 18.29 41.68 -1.15
C ARG A 473 17.21 41.03 -2.03
N ASN A 474 16.02 40.80 -1.48
CA ASN A 474 14.89 40.13 -2.12
C ASN A 474 13.79 41.16 -2.35
N GLY A 475 13.76 41.75 -3.54
CA GLY A 475 12.86 42.84 -3.89
C GLY A 475 12.85 43.11 -5.39
N LEU A 476 12.28 44.23 -5.79
CA LEU A 476 12.43 44.73 -7.16
C LEU A 476 13.88 45.20 -7.34
N LYS A 477 14.51 44.84 -8.46
CA LYS A 477 15.90 45.22 -8.79
C LYS A 477 15.99 46.35 -9.84
N SER A 478 14.86 47.01 -10.12
CA SER A 478 14.72 48.12 -11.07
C SER A 478 14.09 49.30 -10.36
N VAL A 479 14.75 50.45 -10.43
CA VAL A 479 14.29 51.71 -9.80
C VAL A 479 12.98 52.16 -10.45
N LYS A 480 12.81 51.93 -11.75
CA LYS A 480 11.57 52.25 -12.45
C LYS A 480 10.43 51.31 -12.07
N ALA A 481 10.71 50.03 -11.85
CA ALA A 481 9.71 49.12 -11.34
C ALA A 481 9.22 49.54 -9.93
N GLU A 482 10.09 50.07 -9.08
CA GLU A 482 9.71 50.55 -7.75
C GLU A 482 8.82 51.80 -7.78
N GLN A 483 9.10 52.71 -8.72
CA GLN A 483 8.39 53.99 -8.86
C GLN A 483 7.04 53.84 -9.56
N PHE A 484 6.97 53.02 -10.62
CA PHE A 484 5.80 52.97 -11.51
C PHE A 484 4.93 51.73 -11.34
N CYS A 485 5.44 50.64 -10.73
CA CYS A 485 4.63 49.43 -10.55
C CYS A 485 3.86 49.44 -9.22
N GLN A 486 2.55 49.23 -9.34
CA GLN A 486 1.58 49.14 -8.24
C GLN A 486 0.95 47.74 -8.25
N LEU A 487 0.19 47.39 -7.20
CA LEU A 487 -0.44 46.07 -7.10
C LEU A 487 -1.39 45.74 -8.26
N GLN A 488 -2.00 46.74 -8.88
CA GLN A 488 -2.78 46.57 -10.12
C GLN A 488 -1.92 46.16 -11.34
N HIS A 489 -0.61 46.38 -11.31
CA HIS A 489 0.30 46.08 -12.41
C HIS A 489 1.09 44.78 -12.20
N ILE A 490 0.87 44.05 -11.09
CA ILE A 490 1.72 42.95 -10.66
C ILE A 490 1.72 41.77 -11.65
N VAL A 491 0.56 41.47 -12.26
CA VAL A 491 0.45 40.41 -13.27
C VAL A 491 1.15 40.82 -14.57
N SER A 492 0.99 42.08 -15.00
CA SER A 492 1.63 42.62 -16.19
C SER A 492 3.17 42.61 -16.06
N LEU A 493 3.69 43.02 -14.89
CA LEU A 493 5.12 42.97 -14.59
C LEU A 493 5.65 41.53 -14.59
N TRP A 494 4.91 40.60 -14.00
CA TRP A 494 5.28 39.20 -13.97
C TRP A 494 5.33 38.56 -15.36
N LEU A 495 4.36 38.85 -16.22
CA LEU A 495 4.31 38.39 -17.62
C LEU A 495 5.51 38.95 -18.41
N LEU A 496 5.79 40.25 -18.27
CA LEU A 496 6.91 40.92 -18.92
C LEU A 496 8.25 40.25 -18.59
N LEU A 497 8.52 40.02 -17.29
CA LEU A 497 9.76 39.39 -16.84
C LEU A 497 9.84 37.90 -17.20
N SER A 498 8.70 37.21 -17.24
CA SER A 498 8.64 35.82 -17.68
C SER A 498 8.96 35.69 -19.17
N LEU A 499 8.46 36.62 -19.99
CA LEU A 499 8.77 36.71 -21.42
C LEU A 499 10.25 37.03 -21.66
N GLU A 500 10.83 38.00 -20.94
CA GLU A 500 12.25 38.29 -21.07
C GLU A 500 13.13 37.13 -20.61
N ARG A 501 12.77 36.43 -19.52
CA ARG A 501 13.48 35.22 -19.11
C ARG A 501 13.47 34.18 -20.22
N ALA A 502 12.33 33.95 -20.87
CA ALA A 502 12.22 33.03 -22.00
C ALA A 502 13.08 33.49 -23.19
N ARG A 503 13.07 34.80 -23.52
CA ARG A 503 13.87 35.39 -24.61
C ARG A 503 15.37 35.24 -24.37
N VAL A 504 15.84 35.56 -23.15
CA VAL A 504 17.26 35.44 -22.76
C VAL A 504 17.72 33.98 -22.76
N LEU A 505 16.90 33.06 -22.26
CA LEU A 505 17.20 31.61 -22.29
C LEU A 505 17.28 31.07 -23.72
N THR A 506 16.42 31.55 -24.63
CA THR A 506 16.41 31.13 -26.04
C THR A 506 17.64 31.66 -26.78
N LYS A 507 18.03 32.92 -26.54
CA LYS A 507 19.27 33.49 -27.06
C LYS A 507 20.51 32.73 -26.58
N ARG A 508 20.58 32.35 -25.29
CA ARG A 508 21.70 31.57 -24.76
C ARG A 508 21.76 30.14 -25.32
N LYS A 509 20.63 29.49 -25.55
CA LYS A 509 20.58 28.17 -26.23
C LYS A 509 21.01 28.22 -27.71
N GLN A 510 20.85 29.36 -28.39
CA GLN A 510 21.37 29.57 -29.75
C GLN A 510 22.87 29.87 -29.78
N VAL A 511 23.43 30.51 -28.73
CA VAL A 511 24.87 30.82 -28.64
C VAL A 511 25.71 29.59 -28.26
N CYS A 512 25.18 28.63 -27.48
CA CYS A 512 25.86 27.35 -27.22
C CYS A 512 25.78 26.33 -28.37
N LYS A 513 25.12 26.66 -29.48
CA LYS A 513 25.00 25.83 -30.69
C LYS A 513 25.77 26.38 -31.90
N LYS A 514 26.58 27.42 -31.72
CA LYS A 514 27.49 27.94 -32.75
C LYS A 514 28.93 27.59 -32.44
#